data_AF-G2IV03-F1
#
_entry.id   AF-G2IV03-F1
#
_cell.length_a   1.000
_cell.length_b   1.000
_cell.length_c   1.000
_cell.angle_alpha   90.00
_cell.angle_beta   90.00
_cell.angle_gamma   90.00
#
_symmetry.space_group_name_H-M   'P 1'
#
loop_
_entity.id
_entity.type
_entity.pdbx_description
1 polymer ?
#
loop_
_entity_poly.entity_id
_entity_poly.type
_entity_poly.pdbx_seq_one_letter_code
_entity_poly.pdbx_strand_id
1 'polypeptide(L)'
;MSTPNPCHAAITMDDVCSVSPALAQLTQDAIVGKLWQRPDLPARERSMVTLAALIACNQPLGLPHYVNLALEHGISPGEISEIVTHLAFYAGWPNAFSAVMAIKDIFAQGGIAFDPLSSAGFDLAAGTVAGFGE
;
A
#
# COMPACT_ATOMS: atom_id res chain seq x y z
N MET A 1 -22.13 24.37 9.47
CA MET A 1 -22.20 22.95 9.87
C MET A 1 -21.55 22.14 8.77
N SER A 2 -20.24 21.91 8.85
CA SER A 2 -19.53 21.06 7.88
C SER A 2 -19.91 19.62 8.16
N THR A 3 -20.52 18.96 7.18
CA THR A 3 -20.65 17.50 7.20
C THR A 3 -19.25 16.90 7.19
N PRO A 4 -18.93 15.91 8.04
CA PRO A 4 -17.71 15.15 7.86
C PRO A 4 -17.78 14.46 6.49
N ASN A 5 -16.72 14.58 5.70
CA ASN A 5 -16.56 13.72 4.51
C ASN A 5 -16.71 12.27 4.98
N PRO A 6 -17.54 11.44 4.32
CA PRO A 6 -17.56 10.01 4.61
C PRO A 6 -16.17 9.48 4.25
N CYS A 7 -15.33 9.29 5.28
CA CYS A 7 -14.17 8.43 5.16
C CYS A 7 -14.71 7.11 4.63
N HIS A 8 -14.23 6.64 3.47
CA HIS A 8 -14.62 5.35 2.92
C HIS A 8 -14.53 4.31 4.04
N ALA A 9 -15.67 3.86 4.57
CA ALA A 9 -15.69 2.92 5.67
C ALA A 9 -14.99 1.65 5.15
N ALA A 10 -13.84 1.33 5.75
CA ALA A 10 -13.19 0.07 5.47
C ALA A 10 -14.15 -1.06 5.87
N ILE A 11 -14.33 -2.04 4.99
CA ILE A 11 -15.14 -3.21 5.29
C ILE A 11 -14.61 -3.91 6.54
N THR A 12 -15.47 -4.15 7.52
CA THR A 12 -15.10 -4.83 8.77
C THR A 12 -15.32 -6.34 8.65
N MET A 13 -14.70 -7.13 9.54
CA MET A 13 -14.97 -8.58 9.58
C MET A 13 -16.42 -8.89 9.99
N ASP A 14 -17.07 -8.02 10.75
CA ASP A 14 -18.50 -8.12 11.05
C ASP A 14 -19.36 -7.95 9.79
N ASP A 15 -19.02 -6.97 8.93
CA ASP A 15 -19.69 -6.78 7.64
C ASP A 15 -19.52 -8.02 6.75
N VAL A 16 -18.30 -8.57 6.68
CA VAL A 16 -18.02 -9.80 5.92
C VAL A 16 -18.81 -10.97 6.50
N CYS A 17 -18.86 -11.13 7.82
CA CYS A 17 -19.57 -12.21 8.48
C CYS A 17 -21.09 -12.13 8.24
N SER A 18 -21.65 -10.91 8.20
CA SER A 18 -23.08 -10.69 7.96
C SER A 18 -23.53 -11.14 6.56
N VAL A 19 -22.64 -11.06 5.57
CA VAL A 19 -22.93 -11.42 4.17
C VAL A 19 -22.42 -12.83 3.82
N SER A 20 -21.23 -13.19 4.29
CA SER A 20 -20.53 -14.43 3.97
C SER A 20 -19.71 -14.93 5.18
N PRO A 21 -20.34 -15.64 6.13
CA PRO A 21 -19.68 -16.10 7.36
C PRO A 21 -18.54 -17.09 7.08
N ALA A 22 -18.67 -17.92 6.04
CA ALA A 22 -17.59 -18.82 5.63
C ALA A 22 -16.33 -18.06 5.16
N LEU A 23 -16.52 -16.93 4.47
CA LEU A 23 -15.41 -16.09 4.04
C LEU A 23 -14.72 -15.40 5.23
N ALA A 24 -15.51 -14.90 6.19
CA ALA A 24 -14.97 -14.33 7.42
C ALA A 24 -14.12 -15.36 8.19
N GLN A 25 -14.63 -16.59 8.33
CA GLN A 25 -13.91 -17.66 8.99
C GLN A 25 -12.61 -18.03 8.24
N LEU A 26 -12.65 -18.19 6.92
CA LEU A 26 -11.44 -18.47 6.13
C LEU A 26 -10.41 -17.34 6.23
N THR A 27 -10.86 -16.09 6.27
CA THR A 27 -9.98 -14.93 6.45
C THR A 27 -9.28 -15.01 7.81
N GLN A 28 -10.03 -15.28 8.87
CA GLN A 28 -9.46 -15.38 10.21
C GLN A 28 -8.51 -16.58 10.35
N ASP A 29 -8.94 -17.77 9.92
CA ASP A 29 -8.21 -19.01 10.17
C ASP A 29 -7.02 -19.20 9.23
N ALA A 30 -7.19 -18.91 7.94
CA ALA A 30 -6.18 -19.18 6.92
C ALA A 30 -5.24 -17.99 6.70
N ILE A 31 -5.77 -16.77 6.68
CA ILE A 31 -4.98 -15.57 6.40
C ILE A 31 -4.35 -15.07 7.70
N VAL A 32 -5.16 -14.63 8.66
CA VAL A 32 -4.67 -13.99 9.89
C VAL A 32 -3.96 -14.98 10.82
N GLY A 33 -4.59 -16.13 11.09
CA GLY A 33 -4.11 -17.12 12.06
C GLY A 33 -2.98 -18.03 11.56
N LYS A 34 -2.78 -18.12 10.23
CA LYS A 34 -1.78 -19.01 9.63
C LYS A 34 -0.81 -18.28 8.71
N LEU A 35 -1.28 -17.77 7.57
CA LEU A 35 -0.39 -17.21 6.54
C LEU A 35 0.48 -16.06 7.08
N TRP A 36 -0.12 -15.13 7.82
CA TRP A 36 0.57 -13.97 8.38
C TRP A 36 1.45 -14.30 9.59
N GLN A 37 1.25 -15.47 10.22
CA GLN A 37 2.06 -15.95 11.36
C GLN A 37 3.28 -16.79 10.94
N ARG A 38 3.47 -17.02 9.63
CA ARG A 38 4.61 -17.81 9.15
C ARG A 38 5.93 -17.08 9.41
N PRO A 39 6.95 -17.74 9.99
CA PRO A 39 8.17 -17.08 10.47
C PRO A 39 9.16 -16.70 9.37
N ASP A 40 9.08 -17.35 8.19
CA ASP A 40 10.09 -17.23 7.14
C ASP A 40 10.11 -15.85 6.45
N LEU A 41 8.99 -15.12 6.51
CA LEU A 41 8.86 -13.79 5.93
C LEU A 41 8.27 -12.86 7.00
N PRO A 42 9.03 -11.85 7.49
CA PRO A 42 8.55 -10.99 8.55
C PRO A 42 7.36 -10.14 8.08
N ALA A 43 6.60 -9.64 9.05
CA ALA A 43 5.36 -8.91 8.80
C ALA A 43 5.56 -7.66 7.92
N ARG A 44 6.73 -7.02 8.05
CA ARG A 44 7.15 -5.87 7.25
C ARG A 44 7.28 -6.23 5.76
N GLU A 45 8.10 -7.21 5.41
CA GLU A 45 8.32 -7.65 4.03
C GLU A 45 7.03 -8.23 3.43
N ARG A 46 6.24 -8.93 4.25
CA ARG A 46 4.93 -9.44 3.84
C ARG A 46 3.95 -8.32 3.47
N SER A 47 3.93 -7.22 4.24
CA SER A 47 3.15 -6.04 3.89
C SER A 47 3.63 -5.42 2.57
N MET A 48 4.94 -5.31 2.33
CA MET A 48 5.47 -4.78 1.06
C MET A 48 5.01 -5.62 -0.15
N VAL A 49 5.14 -6.95 -0.06
CA VAL A 49 4.71 -7.86 -1.13
C VAL A 49 3.20 -7.77 -1.37
N THR A 50 2.42 -7.65 -0.30
CA THR A 50 0.96 -7.53 -0.41
C THR A 50 0.56 -6.22 -1.08
N LEU A 51 1.17 -5.10 -0.70
CA LEU A 51 0.97 -3.81 -1.37
C LEU A 51 1.32 -3.89 -2.84
N ALA A 52 2.48 -4.48 -3.16
CA ALA A 52 2.91 -4.62 -4.54
C ALA A 52 1.93 -5.45 -5.39
N ALA A 53 1.42 -6.56 -4.84
CA ALA A 53 0.41 -7.37 -5.51
C ALA A 53 -0.91 -6.61 -5.75
N LEU A 54 -1.40 -5.87 -4.76
CA LEU A 54 -2.63 -5.09 -4.88
C LEU A 54 -2.52 -3.98 -5.94
N ILE A 55 -1.37 -3.30 -5.99
CA ILE A 55 -1.09 -2.28 -7.01
C ILE A 55 -1.00 -2.95 -8.39
N ALA A 56 -0.24 -4.05 -8.51
CA ALA A 56 -0.04 -4.74 -9.78
C ALA A 56 -1.35 -5.31 -10.36
N CYS A 57 -2.25 -5.80 -9.51
CA CYS A 57 -3.56 -6.32 -9.90
C CYS A 57 -4.65 -5.25 -10.02
N ASN A 58 -4.32 -3.96 -9.86
CA ASN A 58 -5.26 -2.84 -9.85
C ASN A 58 -6.45 -3.07 -8.89
N GLN A 59 -6.16 -3.41 -7.63
CA GLN A 59 -7.14 -3.64 -6.56
C GLN A 59 -7.13 -2.52 -5.50
N PRO A 60 -7.50 -1.28 -5.87
CA PRO A 60 -7.34 -0.12 -4.99
C PRO A 60 -8.24 -0.13 -3.75
N LEU A 61 -9.34 -0.89 -3.76
CA LEU A 61 -10.25 -0.97 -2.61
C LEU A 61 -9.60 -1.61 -1.37
N GLY A 62 -8.66 -2.52 -1.55
CA GLY A 62 -7.93 -3.15 -0.45
C GLY A 62 -6.73 -2.35 0.03
N LEU A 63 -6.21 -1.41 -0.79
CA LEU A 63 -4.99 -0.69 -0.48
C LEU A 63 -5.03 0.09 0.84
N PRO A 64 -6.10 0.83 1.19
CA PRO A 64 -6.13 1.58 2.44
C PRO A 64 -5.88 0.73 3.69
N HIS A 65 -6.45 -0.48 3.74
CA HIS A 65 -6.25 -1.39 4.86
C HIS A 65 -4.79 -1.84 4.97
N TYR A 66 -4.21 -2.32 3.86
CA TYR A 66 -2.85 -2.83 3.87
C TYR A 66 -1.78 -1.74 3.97
N VAL A 67 -2.08 -0.50 3.60
CA VAL A 67 -1.18 0.65 3.83
C VAL A 67 -1.11 0.98 5.31
N ASN A 68 -2.25 1.03 6.02
CA ASN A 68 -2.22 1.24 7.48
C ASN A 68 -1.46 0.09 8.18
N LEU A 69 -1.72 -1.16 7.78
CA LEU A 69 -1.00 -2.32 8.31
C LEU A 69 0.51 -2.26 7.99
N ALA A 70 0.89 -1.78 6.81
CA ALA A 70 2.28 -1.57 6.43
C ALA A 70 2.98 -0.53 7.31
N LEU A 71 2.32 0.58 7.61
CA LEU A 71 2.82 1.62 8.50
C LEU A 71 2.98 1.09 9.94
N GLU A 72 2.02 0.30 10.44
CA GLU A 72 2.10 -0.36 11.74
C GLU A 72 3.27 -1.36 11.81
N HIS A 73 3.59 -2.05 10.72
CA HIS A 73 4.76 -2.93 10.60
C HIS A 73 6.08 -2.19 10.37
N GLY A 74 6.09 -0.86 10.41
CA GLY A 74 7.31 -0.04 10.33
C GLY A 74 7.82 0.20 8.91
N ILE A 75 6.97 0.05 7.88
CA ILE A 75 7.29 0.55 6.54
C ILE A 75 7.11 2.05 6.53
N SER A 76 8.12 2.79 6.07
CA SER A 76 8.01 4.25 6.00
C SER A 76 7.12 4.69 4.82
N PRO A 77 6.49 5.86 4.90
CA PRO A 77 5.77 6.43 3.76
C PRO A 77 6.66 6.63 2.53
N GLY A 78 7.95 6.91 2.73
CA GLY A 78 8.96 6.96 1.68
C GLY A 78 9.07 5.66 0.91
N GLU A 79 9.15 4.53 1.61
CA GLU A 79 9.21 3.21 0.98
C GLU A 79 7.93 2.86 0.22
N ILE A 80 6.76 3.23 0.76
CA ILE A 80 5.48 3.02 0.06
C ILE A 80 5.43 3.87 -1.21
N SER A 81 5.90 5.12 -1.17
CA SER A 81 6.02 5.98 -2.34
C SER A 81 6.93 5.35 -3.40
N GLU A 82 8.09 4.82 -3.01
CA GLU A 82 9.00 4.14 -3.93
C GLU A 82 8.39 2.86 -4.52
N ILE A 83 7.63 2.07 -3.76
CA ILE A 83 6.91 0.90 -4.28
C ILE A 83 5.93 1.32 -5.39
N VAL A 84 5.15 2.39 -5.17
CA VAL A 84 4.21 2.90 -6.16
C VAL A 84 4.94 3.37 -7.43
N THR A 85 6.03 4.14 -7.27
CA THR A 85 6.86 4.60 -8.39
C THR A 85 7.47 3.44 -9.16
N HIS A 86 8.04 2.46 -8.46
CA HIS A 86 8.65 1.29 -9.07
C HIS A 86 7.63 0.48 -9.89
N LEU A 87 6.42 0.29 -9.35
CA LEU A 87 5.37 -0.46 -10.03
C LEU A 87 4.74 0.28 -11.21
N ALA A 88 4.92 1.60 -11.34
CA ALA A 88 4.54 2.29 -12.57
C ALA A 88 5.26 1.73 -13.80
N PHE A 89 6.52 1.28 -13.64
CA PHE A 89 7.31 0.68 -14.73
C PHE A 89 6.93 -0.77 -15.02
N TYR A 90 6.59 -1.55 -13.99
CA TYR A 90 6.33 -2.99 -14.13
C TYR A 90 4.85 -3.35 -14.32
N ALA A 91 3.95 -2.58 -13.73
CA ALA A 91 2.49 -2.80 -13.77
C ALA A 91 1.74 -1.69 -14.52
N GLY A 92 2.43 -0.63 -14.95
CA GLY A 92 1.89 0.46 -15.74
C GLY A 92 1.40 1.66 -14.93
N TRP A 93 1.49 2.84 -15.54
CA TRP A 93 1.06 4.12 -14.96
C TRP A 93 -0.39 4.15 -14.44
N PRO A 94 -1.40 3.55 -15.12
CA PRO A 94 -2.77 3.55 -14.60
C PRO A 94 -2.88 2.92 -13.21
N ASN A 95 -2.19 1.80 -12.97
CA ASN A 95 -2.19 1.10 -11.69
C ASN A 95 -1.53 1.95 -10.59
N ALA A 96 -0.41 2.60 -10.91
CA ALA A 96 0.26 3.52 -9.98
C ALA A 96 -0.65 4.72 -9.63
N PHE A 97 -1.33 5.33 -10.61
CA PHE A 97 -2.26 6.43 -10.34
C PHE A 97 -3.47 6.00 -9.51
N SER A 98 -4.04 4.82 -9.79
CA SER A 98 -5.11 4.24 -8.96
C SER A 98 -4.64 4.01 -7.52
N ALA A 99 -3.39 3.58 -7.32
CA ALA A 99 -2.80 3.45 -5.99
C ALA A 99 -2.67 4.80 -5.29
N VAL A 100 -2.09 5.82 -5.96
CA VAL A 100 -1.98 7.18 -5.41
C VAL A 100 -3.34 7.73 -4.99
N MET A 101 -4.37 7.57 -5.82
CA MET A 101 -5.72 8.01 -5.50
C MET A 101 -6.28 7.34 -4.24
N ALA A 102 -5.97 6.07 -4.00
CA ALA A 102 -6.44 5.32 -2.85
C ALA A 102 -5.71 5.68 -1.55
N ILE A 103 -4.44 6.09 -1.62
CA ILE A 103 -3.58 6.26 -0.42
C ILE A 103 -3.35 7.72 -0.01
N LYS A 104 -3.60 8.69 -0.90
CA LYS A 104 -3.31 10.12 -0.67
C LYS A 104 -3.92 10.65 0.64
N ASP A 105 -5.13 10.23 0.99
CA ASP A 105 -5.85 10.75 2.14
C ASP A 105 -5.26 10.21 3.45
N ILE A 106 -4.66 9.00 3.43
CA ILE A 106 -3.96 8.39 4.56
C ILE A 106 -2.68 9.18 4.86
N PHE A 107 -1.91 9.52 3.81
CA PHE A 107 -0.69 10.31 3.98
C PHE A 107 -0.97 11.74 4.45
N ALA A 108 -2.05 12.35 3.96
CA ALA A 108 -2.50 13.66 4.43
C ALA A 108 -2.90 13.64 5.92
N GLN A 109 -3.56 12.58 6.38
CA GLN A 109 -3.96 12.42 7.78
C GLN A 109 -2.76 12.12 8.71
N GLY A 110 -1.75 11.41 8.22
CA GLY A 110 -0.55 11.07 8.98
C GLY A 110 0.42 12.23 9.22
N GLY A 111 0.18 13.42 8.66
CA GLY A 111 1.08 14.57 8.77
C GLY A 111 2.45 14.33 8.11
N ILE A 112 2.50 13.40 7.15
CA ILE A 112 3.73 12.97 6.48
C ILE A 112 4.06 14.03 5.43
N ALA A 113 4.93 14.97 5.79
CA ALA A 113 5.53 15.88 4.82
C ALA A 113 6.58 15.12 4.00
N PHE A 114 6.30 14.90 2.73
CA PHE A 114 7.29 14.41 1.79
C PHE A 114 8.14 15.60 1.32
N ASP A 115 9.46 15.51 1.40
CA ASP A 115 10.34 16.48 0.74
C ASP A 115 10.34 16.16 -0.77
N PRO A 116 9.73 17.00 -1.63
CA PRO A 116 9.62 16.73 -3.06
C PRO A 116 10.98 16.75 -3.78
N LEU A 117 12.02 17.29 -3.14
CA LEU A 117 13.35 17.49 -3.74
C LEU A 117 14.36 16.43 -3.30
N SER A 118 14.09 15.67 -2.23
CA SER A 118 14.99 14.59 -1.79
C SER A 118 14.92 13.35 -2.70
N SER A 119 13.89 13.20 -3.54
CA SER A 119 13.76 12.13 -4.54
C SER A 119 14.21 12.58 -5.95
N ALA A 120 14.77 13.79 -6.08
CA ALA A 120 15.23 14.30 -7.37
C ALA A 120 16.55 13.63 -7.79
N GLY A 121 16.44 12.42 -8.31
CA GLY A 121 17.54 11.64 -8.87
C GLY A 121 17.12 10.75 -10.03
N PHE A 122 16.20 11.22 -10.89
CA PHE A 122 15.91 10.53 -12.14
C PHE A 122 15.64 11.55 -13.27
N ASP A 123 16.70 11.91 -14.00
CA ASP A 123 16.57 12.65 -15.25
C ASP A 123 16.13 11.68 -16.35
N LEU A 124 14.82 11.65 -16.64
CA LEU A 124 14.25 10.83 -17.72
C LEU A 124 14.67 11.32 -19.12
N ALA A 125 15.18 12.55 -19.24
CA ALA A 125 15.57 13.15 -20.51
C ALA A 125 17.04 12.89 -20.87
N ALA A 126 17.91 12.69 -19.88
CA ALA A 126 19.29 12.28 -20.09
C ALA A 126 19.46 10.83 -19.65
N GLY A 127 19.64 9.89 -20.59
CA GLY A 127 19.94 8.48 -20.31
C GLY A 127 21.30 8.24 -19.64
N THR A 128 21.64 8.99 -18.59
CA THR A 128 22.87 8.87 -17.81
C THR A 128 22.50 8.65 -16.35
N VAL A 129 22.76 7.43 -15.87
CA VAL A 129 22.84 7.14 -14.43
C VAL A 129 24.12 7.75 -13.88
N ALA A 130 24.02 8.92 -13.25
CA ALA A 130 25.08 9.42 -12.40
C ALA A 130 25.01 8.68 -11.05
N GLY A 131 25.97 7.79 -10.76
CA GLY A 131 26.15 7.29 -9.39
C GLY A 131 26.54 5.84 -9.16
N PHE A 132 26.98 5.08 -10.17
CA PHE A 132 27.68 3.80 -9.93
C PHE A 132 29.11 3.88 -10.48
N GLY A 133 30.02 4.41 -9.65
CA GLY A 133 31.43 4.00 -9.58
C GLY A 133 31.62 3.44 -8.16
N GLU A 134 32.34 2.34 -7.92
CA GLU A 134 33.53 1.80 -8.59
C GLU A 134 33.38 0.37 -9.13
#